data_AF-A0AB39Z487-F1
#
_entry.id   AF-A0AB39Z487-F1
#
_cell.length_a   1.000
_cell.length_b   1.000
_cell.length_c   1.000
_cell.angle_alpha   90.00
_cell.angle_beta   90.00
_cell.angle_gamma   90.00
#
_symmetry.space_group_name_H-M   'P 1'
#
loop_
_entity.id
_entity.type
_entity.pdbx_description
1 polymer ?
#
loop_
_entity_poly.entity_id
_entity_poly.type
_entity_poly.pdbx_seq_one_letter_code
_entity_poly.pdbx_strand_id
1 'polypeptide(L)'
;MPADIVTTEQLRYQLAFIHAMDRTSRHWEDTFSWYPRMQCCHYQRIDQIYLESRQQYGDGVFLKYANRGRLLKKYSVTARDVEESLQERRTQDSDGTLGIKVAATENGEYGRMKPGRLYFC
;
A
#
# COMPACT_ATOMS: atom_id res chain seq x y z
N MET A 1 23.29 40.41 20.67
CA MET A 1 23.39 39.22 19.80
C MET A 1 24.39 39.55 18.71
N PRO A 2 25.52 38.84 18.58
CA PRO A 2 26.40 39.03 17.43
C PRO A 2 25.61 38.73 16.15
N ALA A 3 25.87 39.49 15.08
CA ALA A 3 25.21 39.26 13.80
C ALA A 3 25.71 37.92 13.21
N ASP A 4 24.79 37.03 12.84
CA ASP A 4 25.12 35.82 12.08
C ASP A 4 25.57 36.24 10.68
N ILE A 5 26.88 36.19 10.43
CA ILE A 5 27.47 36.50 9.13
C ILE A 5 27.39 35.24 8.26
N VAL A 6 26.41 35.20 7.36
CA VAL A 6 26.29 34.14 6.35
C VAL A 6 27.32 34.40 5.25
N THR A 7 28.18 33.41 4.99
CA THR A 7 29.18 33.54 3.92
C THR A 7 28.56 33.29 2.55
N THR A 8 29.14 33.88 1.51
CA THR A 8 28.69 33.69 0.12
C THR A 8 28.76 32.23 -0.31
N GLU A 9 29.71 31.46 0.22
CA GLU A 9 29.83 30.03 -0.07
C GLU A 9 28.69 29.22 0.55
N GLN A 10 28.30 29.53 1.79
CA GLN A 10 27.15 28.91 2.45
C GLN A 10 25.86 29.17 1.66
N LEU A 11 25.67 30.41 1.17
CA LEU A 11 24.55 30.76 0.30
C LEU A 11 24.55 29.96 -1.02
N ARG A 12 25.69 29.86 -1.68
CA ARG A 12 25.82 29.10 -2.94
C ARG A 12 25.53 27.61 -2.75
N TYR A 13 26.01 27.03 -1.66
CA TYR A 13 25.74 25.65 -1.30
C TYR A 13 24.25 25.41 -1.04
N GLN A 14 23.61 26.27 -0.25
CA GLN A 14 22.17 26.19 0.03
C GLN A 14 21.34 26.30 -1.25
N LEU A 15 21.68 27.24 -2.15
CA LEU A 15 21.01 27.38 -3.44
C LEU A 15 21.17 26.12 -4.32
N ALA A 16 22.38 25.58 -4.41
CA ALA A 16 22.64 24.36 -5.17
C ALA A 16 21.83 23.17 -4.62
N PHE A 17 21.75 23.06 -3.29
CA PHE A 17 20.96 22.04 -2.61
C PHE A 17 19.45 22.18 -2.90
N ILE A 18 18.90 23.40 -2.76
CA ILE A 18 17.50 23.69 -3.07
C ILE A 18 17.20 23.33 -4.53
N HIS A 19 18.06 23.73 -5.47
CA HIS A 19 17.88 23.41 -6.89
C HIS A 19 17.96 21.91 -7.20
N ALA A 20 18.75 21.14 -6.44
CA ALA A 20 18.81 19.69 -6.59
C ALA A 20 17.54 19.02 -6.04
N MET A 21 17.04 19.49 -4.89
CA MET A 21 15.77 19.04 -4.33
C MET A 21 14.61 19.32 -5.28
N ASP A 22 14.50 20.54 -5.80
CA ASP A 22 13.42 20.93 -6.72
C ASP A 22 13.41 20.07 -7.99
N ARG A 23 14.59 19.80 -8.57
CA ARG A 23 14.72 18.93 -9.73
C ARG A 23 14.27 17.51 -9.43
N THR A 24 14.62 16.99 -8.27
CA THR A 24 14.25 15.64 -7.84
C THR A 24 12.74 15.54 -7.60
N SER A 25 12.16 16.52 -6.90
CA SER A 25 10.71 16.57 -6.65
C SER A 25 9.91 16.67 -7.95
N ARG A 26 10.33 17.52 -8.91
CA ARG A 26 9.69 17.59 -10.23
C ARG A 26 9.78 16.28 -10.99
N HIS A 27 10.95 15.64 -10.98
CA HIS A 27 11.12 14.34 -11.62
C HIS A 27 10.18 13.29 -11.00
N TRP A 28 10.00 13.30 -9.68
CA TRP A 28 9.07 12.40 -9.00
C TRP A 28 7.61 12.71 -9.32
N GLU A 29 7.24 13.99 -9.39
CA GLU A 29 5.92 14.41 -9.86
C GLU A 29 5.65 13.90 -11.29
N ASP A 30 6.61 14.03 -12.20
CA ASP A 30 6.41 13.61 -13.58
C ASP A 30 6.39 12.08 -13.77
N THR A 31 7.12 11.34 -12.93
CA THR A 31 7.37 9.90 -13.13
C THR A 31 6.48 9.01 -12.26
N PHE A 32 6.11 9.46 -11.06
CA PHE A 32 5.48 8.62 -10.05
C PHE A 32 4.08 9.12 -9.67
N SER A 33 3.06 8.36 -10.07
CA SER A 33 1.66 8.63 -9.74
C SER A 33 1.31 8.53 -8.26
N TRP A 34 2.15 7.85 -7.46
CA TRP A 34 2.02 7.74 -6.01
C TRP A 34 2.63 8.92 -5.26
N TYR A 35 3.40 9.81 -5.91
CA TYR A 35 3.98 10.96 -5.23
C TYR A 35 2.87 11.88 -4.70
N PRO A 36 2.91 12.34 -3.43
CA PRO A 36 1.73 12.91 -2.77
C PRO A 36 1.04 14.03 -3.54
N ARG A 37 1.81 14.93 -4.16
CA ARG A 37 1.24 16.04 -4.93
C ARG A 37 0.47 15.55 -6.16
N MET A 38 1.03 14.60 -6.89
CA MET A 38 0.37 14.01 -8.05
C MET A 38 -0.80 13.13 -7.66
N GLN A 39 -0.65 12.38 -6.58
CA GLN A 39 -1.70 11.58 -6.01
C GLN A 39 -2.92 12.45 -5.66
N CYS A 40 -2.72 13.61 -5.05
CA CYS A 40 -3.77 14.61 -4.81
C CYS A 40 -4.43 15.09 -6.11
N CYS A 41 -3.64 15.45 -7.12
CA CYS A 41 -4.17 15.86 -8.44
C CYS A 41 -5.04 14.75 -9.07
N HIS A 42 -4.59 13.50 -8.99
CA HIS A 42 -5.35 12.36 -9.50
C HIS A 42 -6.65 12.15 -8.72
N TYR A 43 -6.61 12.22 -7.38
CA TYR A 43 -7.82 12.10 -6.55
C TYR A 43 -8.85 13.20 -6.85
N GLN A 44 -8.41 14.44 -7.03
CA GLN A 44 -9.29 15.56 -7.41
C GLN A 44 -9.95 15.34 -8.77
N ARG A 45 -9.30 14.60 -9.68
CA ARG A 45 -9.82 14.32 -11.02
C ARG A 45 -10.72 13.09 -11.09
N ILE A 46 -10.84 12.29 -10.03
CA ILE A 46 -11.62 11.04 -10.06
C ILE A 46 -13.07 11.28 -10.49
N ASP A 47 -13.71 12.33 -9.99
CA ASP A 47 -15.10 12.65 -10.32
C ASP A 47 -15.27 12.99 -11.80
N GLN A 48 -14.29 13.67 -12.40
CA GLN A 48 -14.29 13.98 -13.83
C GLN A 48 -14.12 12.71 -14.66
N ILE A 49 -13.14 11.87 -14.31
CA ILE A 49 -12.88 10.58 -14.97
C ILE A 49 -14.12 9.70 -14.91
N TYR A 50 -14.83 9.71 -13.78
CA TYR A 50 -16.08 8.98 -13.60
C TYR A 50 -17.17 9.46 -14.58
N LEU A 51 -17.37 10.79 -14.69
CA LEU A 51 -18.35 11.37 -15.60
C LEU A 51 -18.01 11.09 -17.06
N GLU A 52 -16.76 11.29 -17.46
CA GLU A 52 -16.24 11.00 -18.81
C GLU A 52 -16.46 9.52 -19.17
N SER A 53 -16.10 8.61 -18.26
CA SER A 53 -16.28 7.16 -18.48
C SER A 53 -17.75 6.78 -18.63
N ARG A 54 -18.63 7.40 -17.82
CA ARG A 54 -20.08 7.16 -17.89
C ARG A 54 -20.66 7.66 -19.21
N GLN A 55 -20.23 8.83 -19.68
CA GLN A 55 -20.65 9.38 -20.98
C GLN A 55 -20.16 8.52 -22.16
N GLN A 56 -18.92 8.04 -22.11
CA GLN A 56 -18.30 7.32 -23.23
C GLN A 56 -18.80 5.88 -23.37
N TYR A 57 -18.96 5.14 -22.27
CA TYR A 57 -19.26 3.71 -22.28
C TYR A 57 -20.69 3.37 -21.85
N GLY A 58 -21.44 4.36 -21.39
CA GLY A 58 -22.80 4.20 -20.88
C GLY A 58 -22.88 3.53 -19.51
N ASP A 59 -24.03 3.71 -18.87
CA ASP A 59 -24.26 3.28 -17.49
C ASP A 59 -24.12 1.76 -17.28
N GLY A 60 -24.43 0.96 -18.30
CA GLY A 60 -24.40 -0.51 -18.20
C GLY A 60 -23.00 -1.10 -18.06
N VAL A 61 -22.00 -0.57 -18.78
CA VAL A 61 -20.60 -1.03 -18.68
C VAL A 61 -19.99 -0.52 -17.37
N PHE A 62 -20.32 0.72 -16.99
CA PHE A 62 -19.90 1.30 -15.74
C PHE A 62 -20.43 0.52 -14.53
N LEU A 63 -21.73 0.21 -14.49
CA LEU A 63 -22.33 -0.60 -13.42
C LEU A 63 -21.68 -1.98 -13.32
N LYS A 64 -21.36 -2.62 -14.46
CA LYS A 64 -20.62 -3.90 -14.45
C LYS A 64 -19.22 -3.76 -13.85
N TYR A 65 -18.50 -2.67 -14.15
CA TYR A 65 -17.17 -2.41 -13.59
C TYR A 65 -17.23 -2.09 -12.09
N ALA A 66 -18.13 -1.19 -11.69
CA ALA A 66 -18.39 -0.85 -10.29
C ALA A 66 -18.73 -2.10 -9.47
N ASN A 67 -19.59 -2.97 -10.04
CA ASN A 67 -19.98 -4.23 -9.45
C ASN A 67 -18.91 -5.33 -9.51
N ARG A 68 -17.80 -5.17 -10.26
CA ARG A 68 -16.73 -6.18 -10.38
C ARG A 68 -15.51 -5.92 -9.50
N GLY A 69 -15.07 -4.65 -9.38
CA GLY A 69 -13.68 -4.37 -8.97
C GLY A 69 -13.47 -3.81 -7.56
N ARG A 70 -14.42 -3.04 -7.00
CA ARG A 70 -14.17 -2.28 -5.75
C ARG A 70 -15.35 -2.17 -4.78
N LEU A 71 -16.53 -2.66 -5.15
CA LEU A 71 -17.77 -2.51 -4.34
C LEU A 71 -18.51 -3.82 -4.07
N LEU A 72 -17.90 -4.98 -4.31
CA LEU A 72 -18.48 -6.22 -3.79
C LEU A 72 -18.20 -6.31 -2.28
N LYS A 73 -19.22 -6.69 -1.50
CA LYS A 73 -19.11 -7.01 -0.06
C LYS A 73 -17.94 -7.94 0.31
N LYS A 74 -17.44 -8.73 -0.64
CA LYS A 74 -16.28 -9.63 -0.46
C LYS A 74 -14.92 -8.92 -0.38
N TYR A 75 -14.85 -7.64 -0.75
CA TYR A 75 -13.65 -6.80 -0.62
C TYR A 75 -13.87 -5.62 0.34
N SER A 76 -15.08 -5.45 0.88
CA SER A 76 -15.31 -4.54 2.01
C SER A 76 -14.95 -5.30 3.28
N VAL A 77 -13.79 -4.98 3.86
CA VAL A 77 -13.38 -5.56 5.15
C VAL A 77 -14.25 -4.94 6.24
N THR A 78 -15.12 -5.74 6.83
CA THR A 78 -15.95 -5.35 7.98
C THR A 78 -15.10 -5.47 9.25
N ALA A 79 -15.41 -4.69 10.30
CA ALA A 79 -14.73 -4.81 11.59
C ALA A 79 -14.73 -6.26 12.15
N ARG A 80 -15.78 -7.03 11.86
CA ARG A 80 -15.88 -8.45 12.21
C ARG A 80 -14.88 -9.32 11.44
N ASP A 81 -14.69 -9.06 10.15
CA ASP A 81 -13.72 -9.80 9.31
C ASP A 81 -12.28 -9.55 9.79
N VAL A 82 -12.00 -8.34 10.31
CA VAL A 82 -10.72 -8.00 10.95
C VAL A 82 -10.55 -8.76 12.28
N GLU A 83 -11.59 -8.82 13.11
CA GLU A 83 -11.54 -9.55 14.38
C GLU A 83 -11.35 -11.05 14.16
N GLU A 84 -12.02 -11.63 13.17
CA GLU A 84 -11.91 -13.06 12.82
C GLU A 84 -10.50 -13.39 12.31
N SER A 85 -9.96 -12.60 11.38
CA SER A 85 -8.58 -12.78 10.88
C SER A 85 -7.51 -12.54 11.96
N LEU A 86 -7.76 -11.67 12.94
CA LEU A 86 -6.90 -11.53 14.12
C LEU A 86 -6.99 -12.73 15.06
N GLN A 87 -8.17 -13.32 15.24
CA GLN A 87 -8.35 -14.54 16.02
C GLN A 87 -7.65 -15.74 15.35
N GLU A 88 -7.79 -15.90 14.04
CA GLU A 88 -7.09 -16.93 13.27
C GLU A 88 -5.57 -16.80 13.42
N ARG A 89 -5.02 -15.59 13.29
CA ARG A 89 -3.58 -15.37 13.52
C ARG A 89 -3.15 -15.72 14.95
N ARG A 90 -3.94 -15.35 15.96
CA ARG A 90 -3.66 -15.72 17.36
C ARG A 90 -3.67 -17.24 17.57
N THR A 91 -4.59 -17.96 16.90
CA THR A 91 -4.60 -19.42 16.95
C THR A 91 -3.40 -20.05 16.25
N GLN A 92 -2.96 -19.48 15.12
CA GLN A 92 -1.77 -19.95 14.41
C GLN A 92 -0.46 -19.67 15.18
N ASP A 93 -0.39 -18.53 15.88
CA ASP A 93 0.70 -18.19 16.79
C ASP A 93 0.74 -19.14 17.99
N SER A 94 -0.42 -19.43 18.61
CA SER A 94 -0.50 -20.37 19.73
C SER A 94 -0.14 -21.80 19.33
N ASP A 95 -0.49 -22.20 18.10
CA ASP A 95 -0.18 -23.52 17.54
C ASP A 95 1.28 -23.62 17.06
N GLY A 96 2.07 -22.53 17.15
CA GLY A 96 3.48 -22.51 16.76
C GLY A 96 3.70 -22.62 15.25
N THR A 97 2.68 -22.30 14.44
CA THR A 97 2.71 -22.45 12.98
C THR A 97 3.29 -21.25 12.23
N LEU A 98 3.45 -20.11 12.92
CA LEU A 98 4.03 -18.89 12.34
C LEU A 98 5.57 -18.91 12.43
N GLY A 99 6.24 -18.78 11.27
CA GLY A 99 7.70 -18.64 11.18
C GLY A 99 8.50 -19.94 10.97
N ILE A 100 7.84 -21.05 10.62
CA ILE A 100 8.51 -22.32 10.37
C ILE A 100 9.36 -22.23 9.10
N LYS A 101 10.66 -22.50 9.24
CA LYS A 101 11.57 -22.71 8.11
C LYS A 101 11.50 -24.18 7.70
N VAL A 102 11.03 -24.43 6.47
CA VAL A 102 11.04 -25.74 5.84
C VAL A 102 12.50 -26.22 5.73
N ALA A 103 12.78 -27.46 6.16
CA ALA A 103 14.10 -28.04 6.05
C ALA A 103 14.39 -28.42 4.59
N ALA A 104 15.66 -28.49 4.21
CA ALA A 104 16.06 -28.72 2.81
C ALA A 104 15.70 -30.12 2.26
N THR A 105 15.21 -31.04 3.09
CA THR A 105 14.89 -32.42 2.70
C THR A 105 13.61 -32.93 3.36
N GLU A 106 12.72 -33.48 2.54
CA GLU A 106 11.32 -33.80 2.83
C GLU A 106 11.11 -34.97 3.81
N ASN A 107 12.07 -35.89 3.93
CA ASN A 107 11.86 -37.16 4.65
C ASN A 107 12.02 -37.07 6.17
N GLY A 108 12.66 -36.01 6.69
CA GLY A 108 12.86 -35.81 8.14
C GLY A 108 11.78 -34.98 8.82
N GLU A 109 10.75 -34.55 8.07
CA GLU A 109 9.77 -33.56 8.52
C GLU A 109 8.48 -34.19 9.07
N TYR A 110 8.21 -35.46 8.72
CA TYR A 110 7.07 -36.25 9.18
C TYR A 110 7.20 -36.58 10.68
N GLY A 111 6.97 -35.59 11.55
CA GLY A 111 7.00 -35.75 13.01
C GLY A 111 7.60 -34.57 13.78
N ARG A 112 8.14 -33.56 13.10
CA ARG A 112 8.72 -32.37 13.77
C ARG A 112 7.69 -31.48 14.44
N MET A 113 6.45 -31.52 13.97
CA MET A 113 5.38 -30.66 14.48
C MET A 113 4.22 -31.48 15.00
N LYS A 114 3.71 -31.05 16.15
CA LYS A 114 2.41 -31.53 16.62
C LYS A 114 1.33 -30.92 15.70
N PRO A 115 0.34 -31.69 15.25
CA PRO A 115 -0.75 -31.14 14.47
C PRO A 115 -1.42 -30.02 15.27
N GLY A 116 -1.61 -28.87 14.62
CA GLY A 116 -2.37 -27.76 15.19
C GLY A 116 -3.85 -28.11 15.36
N ARG A 117 -4.58 -27.27 16.08
CA ARG A 117 -6.00 -27.47 16.37
C ARG A 117 -6.87 -27.49 15.11
N LEU A 118 -6.38 -26.90 14.01
CA LEU A 118 -6.98 -26.95 12.68
C LEU A 118 -7.04 -28.36 12.05
N TYR A 119 -6.21 -29.29 12.52
CA TYR A 119 -6.08 -30.65 11.96
C TYR A 119 -6.77 -31.72 12.81
N PHE A 120 -7.35 -31.33 13.96
CA PHE A 120 -8.17 -32.20 14.78
C PHE A 120 -9.64 -31.85 14.53
N CYS A 121 -10.37 -32.78 13.89
CA CYS A 121 -11.82 -32.70 13.71
C CYS A 121 -12.57 -32.82 15.04
#